data_AF-M3U3M0-F1
#
_entry.id   AF-M3U3M0-F1
#
_cell.length_a   1.000
_cell.length_b   1.000
_cell.length_c   1.000
_cell.angle_alpha   90.00
_cell.angle_beta   90.00
_cell.angle_gamma   90.00
#
_symmetry.space_group_name_H-M   'P 1'
#
loop_
_entity.id
_entity.type
_entity.pdbx_description
1 polymer ?
#
loop_
_entity_poly.entity_id
_entity_poly.type
_entity_poly.pdbx_seq_one_letter_code
_entity_poly.pdbx_strand_id
1 'polypeptide(L)'
;MFNSRRKILCEDHRNSGKQCVAVEDHKNGQYYCKYCQRVLDKVLDEGQEWRSFDGNDERCRVTFSGTLQDTSTMLKGCTASSQQINAQNMKVSGYRRDFIDAFKKLQLDNSQVEHAMKVLQELMTEHANEFKGRMKKKNVEGIVLMVCQEEGIHMTLRDIVHQLGWEMKSATKSYKQLRMLLGKKSTNNLESFISKYTNAVGVGKYTYKCQVIAEDAQKFLEGKKPNTVAAVVICFVCEIEKCLTQELEIKIASACDVSVQNMKQVYKLMLEKKELFESILEKA
;
A
#
# COMPACT_ATOMS: atom_id res chain seq x y z
N MET A 1 -22.24 16.62 -21.41
CA MET A 1 -23.51 16.30 -20.69
C MET A 1 -24.62 17.28 -21.07
N PHE A 2 -25.76 16.79 -21.58
CA PHE A 2 -26.95 17.62 -21.84
C PHE A 2 -27.43 18.32 -20.56
N ASN A 3 -27.56 19.64 -20.60
CA ASN A 3 -27.92 20.43 -19.43
C ASN A 3 -29.41 20.23 -19.09
N SER A 4 -29.70 19.24 -18.26
CA SER A 4 -31.05 18.87 -17.79
C SER A 4 -31.82 20.01 -17.10
N ARG A 5 -31.18 21.15 -16.80
CA ARG A 5 -31.86 22.32 -16.21
C ARG A 5 -32.68 23.12 -17.24
N ARG A 6 -32.43 22.98 -18.54
CA ARG A 6 -33.26 23.61 -19.58
C ARG A 6 -34.48 22.75 -19.85
N LYS A 7 -35.66 23.20 -19.41
CA LYS A 7 -36.95 22.57 -19.73
C LYS A 7 -37.36 22.93 -21.15
N ILE A 8 -36.98 22.09 -22.12
CA ILE A 8 -37.43 22.19 -23.51
C ILE A 8 -38.71 21.36 -23.63
N LEU A 9 -39.80 21.96 -24.09
CA LEU A 9 -41.09 21.28 -24.29
C LEU A 9 -41.14 20.60 -25.67
N CYS A 10 -41.84 19.47 -25.73
CA CYS A 10 -42.01 18.69 -26.94
C CYS A 10 -43.04 19.32 -27.89
N GLU A 11 -42.69 19.40 -29.17
CA GLU A 11 -43.53 19.96 -30.24
C GLU A 11 -44.47 18.92 -30.88
N ASP A 12 -44.31 17.62 -30.56
CA ASP A 12 -45.22 16.58 -31.05
C ASP A 12 -46.59 16.78 -30.39
N HIS A 13 -47.64 16.90 -31.22
CA HIS A 13 -49.02 17.07 -30.77
C HIS A 13 -49.48 15.98 -29.78
N ARG A 14 -48.94 14.75 -29.88
CA ARG A 14 -49.24 13.64 -28.96
C ARG A 14 -48.59 13.79 -27.58
N ASN A 15 -47.59 14.65 -27.46
CA ASN A 15 -46.82 14.92 -26.25
C ASN A 15 -46.74 16.42 -25.92
N SER A 16 -47.71 17.20 -26.42
CA SER A 16 -47.80 18.64 -26.20
C SER A 16 -47.83 18.95 -24.70
N GLY A 17 -46.97 19.88 -24.27
CA GLY A 17 -46.82 20.27 -22.86
C GLY A 17 -45.92 19.37 -22.01
N LYS A 18 -45.41 18.24 -22.54
CA LYS A 18 -44.41 17.41 -21.85
C LYS A 18 -42.99 17.87 -22.19
N GLN A 19 -42.05 17.64 -21.26
CA GLN A 19 -40.64 17.92 -21.48
C GLN A 19 -40.02 16.92 -22.46
N CYS A 20 -39.17 17.41 -23.37
CA CYS A 20 -38.38 16.59 -24.28
C CYS A 20 -37.48 15.63 -23.50
N VAL A 21 -37.45 14.36 -23.94
CA VAL A 21 -36.49 13.36 -23.45
C VAL A 21 -35.33 13.32 -24.44
N ALA A 22 -34.16 13.77 -23.97
CA ALA A 22 -32.94 13.79 -24.77
C ALA A 22 -32.35 12.38 -24.91
N VAL A 23 -32.04 11.99 -26.15
CA VAL A 23 -31.29 10.79 -26.51
C VAL A 23 -30.03 11.22 -27.25
N GLU A 24 -28.91 10.56 -26.95
CA GLU A 24 -27.61 10.87 -27.55
C GLU A 24 -27.44 10.15 -28.89
N ASP A 25 -27.10 10.90 -29.94
CA ASP A 25 -26.66 10.37 -31.22
C ASP A 25 -25.16 10.65 -31.39
N HIS A 26 -24.35 9.63 -31.11
CA HIS A 26 -22.90 9.70 -31.25
C HIS A 26 -22.44 9.86 -32.71
N LYS A 27 -23.21 9.39 -33.69
CA LYS A 27 -22.79 9.46 -35.11
C LYS A 27 -22.88 10.88 -35.66
N ASN A 28 -23.90 11.61 -35.23
CA ASN A 28 -24.15 12.99 -35.67
C ASN A 28 -23.69 14.03 -34.62
N GLY A 29 -23.18 13.61 -33.47
CA GLY A 29 -22.69 14.49 -32.40
C GLY A 29 -23.77 15.39 -31.82
N GLN A 30 -24.97 14.84 -31.57
CA GLN A 30 -26.12 15.65 -31.14
C GLN A 30 -27.03 14.92 -30.15
N TYR A 31 -27.69 15.69 -29.29
CA TYR A 31 -28.83 15.23 -28.50
C TYR A 31 -30.10 15.54 -29.27
N TYR A 32 -30.98 14.55 -29.44
CA TYR A 32 -32.27 14.74 -30.09
C TYR A 32 -33.41 14.30 -29.17
N CYS A 33 -34.60 14.83 -29.40
CA CYS A 33 -35.79 14.43 -28.65
C CYS A 33 -36.32 13.09 -29.13
N LYS A 34 -36.56 12.15 -28.22
CA LYS A 34 -37.14 10.83 -28.55
C LYS A 34 -38.51 10.91 -29.25
N TYR A 35 -39.30 11.95 -28.97
CA TYR A 35 -40.69 12.05 -29.42
C TYR A 35 -40.84 12.87 -30.71
N CYS A 36 -40.37 14.12 -30.73
CA CYS A 36 -40.49 15.00 -31.90
C CYS A 36 -39.26 14.97 -32.83
N GLN A 37 -38.21 14.21 -32.49
CA GLN A 37 -36.94 14.13 -33.24
C GLN A 37 -36.19 15.46 -33.44
N ARG A 38 -36.63 16.54 -32.77
CA ARG A 38 -35.94 17.82 -32.78
C ARG A 38 -34.57 17.70 -32.11
N VAL A 39 -33.56 18.32 -32.71
CA VAL A 39 -32.23 18.47 -32.12
C VAL A 39 -32.30 19.45 -30.94
N LEU A 40 -31.86 18.98 -29.77
CA LEU A 40 -31.92 19.70 -28.49
C LEU A 40 -30.60 20.38 -28.14
N ASP A 41 -29.47 19.73 -28.41
CA ASP A 41 -28.13 20.28 -28.17
C ASP A 41 -27.08 19.52 -29.00
N LYS A 42 -25.86 20.05 -29.06
CA LYS A 42 -24.72 19.35 -29.67
C LYS A 42 -23.93 18.60 -28.60
N VAL A 43 -23.46 17.41 -28.93
CA VAL A 43 -22.57 16.61 -28.09
C VAL A 43 -21.14 17.00 -28.46
N LEU A 44 -20.38 17.42 -27.47
CA LEU A 44 -18.92 17.50 -27.60
C LEU A 44 -18.38 16.10 -27.39
N ASP A 45 -17.55 15.62 -28.33
CA ASP A 45 -16.87 14.34 -28.17
C ASP A 45 -15.77 14.48 -27.11
N GLU A 46 -15.98 13.82 -25.97
CA GLU A 46 -15.01 13.74 -24.86
C GLU A 46 -14.17 12.43 -24.93
N GLY A 47 -14.37 11.62 -25.98
CA GLY A 47 -13.72 10.33 -26.19
C GLY A 47 -12.26 10.41 -26.65
N GLN A 48 -11.63 9.24 -26.82
CA GLN A 48 -10.23 9.14 -27.25
C GLN A 48 -9.99 9.72 -28.67
N GLU A 49 -11.01 9.75 -29.51
CA GLU A 49 -10.97 10.22 -30.91
C GLU A 49 -10.83 11.75 -31.02
N TRP A 50 -11.20 12.52 -29.99
CA TRP A 50 -10.91 13.97 -29.91
C TRP A 50 -9.41 14.26 -29.72
N ARG A 51 -8.61 13.23 -29.38
CA ARG A 51 -7.15 13.28 -29.38
C ARG A 51 -6.64 12.69 -30.69
N SER A 52 -6.16 13.54 -31.60
CA SER A 52 -5.55 13.09 -32.86
C SER A 52 -4.15 12.53 -32.61
N PHE A 53 -4.01 11.22 -32.37
CA PHE A 53 -2.71 10.55 -32.21
C PHE A 53 -1.93 10.39 -33.53
N ASP A 54 -2.17 11.24 -34.52
CA ASP A 54 -1.31 11.35 -35.68
C ASP A 54 0.03 11.85 -35.13
N GLY A 55 1.12 11.12 -35.33
CA GLY A 55 2.40 11.22 -34.59
C GLY A 55 3.15 12.57 -34.56
N ASN A 56 2.48 13.70 -34.81
CA ASN A 56 2.93 15.08 -34.70
C ASN A 56 2.19 15.85 -33.56
N ASP A 57 1.75 15.11 -32.53
CA ASP A 57 0.71 15.49 -31.55
C ASP A 57 1.19 16.30 -30.32
N GLU A 58 2.24 17.13 -30.45
CA GLU A 58 2.70 17.96 -29.31
C GLU A 58 1.84 19.22 -29.09
N ARG A 59 1.01 19.63 -30.06
CA ARG A 59 0.21 20.87 -30.00
C ARG A 59 -1.20 20.70 -29.45
N CYS A 60 -1.78 19.49 -29.48
CA CYS A 60 -3.14 19.23 -28.97
C CYS A 60 -3.17 18.74 -27.52
N ARG A 61 -2.01 18.50 -26.89
CA ARG A 61 -1.90 18.14 -25.48
C ARG A 61 -2.14 19.36 -24.57
N VAL A 62 -3.40 19.68 -24.33
CA VAL A 62 -3.81 20.78 -23.44
C VAL A 62 -3.93 20.39 -21.97
N THR A 63 -3.96 19.08 -21.66
CA THR A 63 -4.03 18.55 -20.29
C THR A 63 -3.01 17.45 -20.04
N PHE A 64 -2.49 17.39 -18.81
CA PHE A 64 -1.59 16.33 -18.35
C PHE A 64 -2.36 15.41 -17.40
N SER A 65 -2.43 14.12 -17.73
CA SER A 65 -2.94 13.10 -16.80
C SER A 65 -1.80 12.72 -15.83
N GLY A 66 -1.57 13.58 -14.85
CA GLY A 66 -0.67 13.32 -13.73
C GLY A 66 -1.44 12.71 -12.56
N THR A 67 -0.78 11.85 -11.80
CA THR A 67 -1.20 11.53 -10.43
C THR A 67 -1.30 12.83 -9.62
N LEU A 68 -2.28 12.91 -8.72
CA LEU A 68 -2.80 14.04 -7.90
C LEU A 68 -1.81 15.12 -7.34
N GLN A 69 -0.50 15.00 -7.54
CA GLN A 69 0.53 15.83 -6.93
C GLN A 69 1.19 16.84 -7.89
N ASP A 70 1.00 16.72 -9.21
CA ASP A 70 1.58 17.67 -10.18
C ASP A 70 0.52 18.66 -10.69
N THR A 71 0.06 19.54 -9.81
CA THR A 71 -0.76 20.71 -10.21
C THR A 71 0.08 21.85 -10.78
N SER A 72 1.41 21.71 -10.78
CA SER A 72 2.34 22.74 -11.25
C SER A 72 3.13 22.27 -12.46
N THR A 73 3.15 23.11 -13.50
CA THR A 73 3.99 22.88 -14.68
C THR A 73 5.45 23.21 -14.37
N MET A 74 6.39 22.37 -14.80
CA MET A 74 7.82 22.65 -14.65
C MET A 74 8.25 23.81 -15.56
N LEU A 75 8.73 24.90 -14.97
CA LEU A 75 9.40 25.99 -15.68
C LEU A 75 10.90 25.69 -15.75
N LYS A 76 11.38 25.27 -16.92
CA LYS A 76 12.81 25.16 -17.19
C LYS A 76 13.28 26.46 -17.86
N GLY A 77 13.88 27.36 -17.08
CA GLY A 77 14.42 28.65 -17.57
C GLY A 77 15.65 29.10 -16.80
N CYS A 78 16.61 29.73 -17.50
CA CYS A 78 17.92 30.16 -17.00
C CYS A 78 17.90 31.56 -16.34
N THR A 79 16.86 31.91 -15.57
CA THR A 79 16.78 33.19 -14.87
C THR A 79 16.69 33.01 -13.36
N ALA A 80 17.30 33.94 -12.61
CA ALA A 80 17.44 33.85 -11.14
C ALA A 80 16.10 33.68 -10.41
N SER A 81 15.02 34.25 -10.93
CA SER A 81 13.66 34.11 -10.38
C SER A 81 13.07 32.70 -10.54
N SER A 82 13.49 31.95 -11.57
CA SER A 82 13.09 30.53 -11.76
C SER A 82 13.76 29.59 -10.75
N GLN A 83 14.85 30.00 -10.10
CA GLN A 83 15.56 29.18 -9.12
C GLN A 83 14.79 29.06 -7.79
N GLN A 84 14.10 30.12 -7.35
CA GLN A 84 13.32 30.12 -6.11
C GLN A 84 12.05 29.26 -6.20
N ILE A 85 11.36 29.27 -7.34
CA ILE A 85 10.16 28.44 -7.59
C ILE A 85 10.56 26.96 -7.76
N ASN A 86 11.67 26.68 -8.47
CA ASN A 86 12.25 25.33 -8.53
C ASN A 86 12.63 24.80 -7.14
N ALA A 87 13.06 25.64 -6.20
CA ALA A 87 13.44 25.19 -4.86
C ALA A 87 12.28 24.64 -4.02
N GLN A 88 11.02 25.06 -4.27
CA GLN A 88 9.85 24.51 -3.60
C GLN A 88 9.41 23.17 -4.22
N ASN A 89 9.37 23.08 -5.56
CA ASN A 89 9.07 21.84 -6.28
C ASN A 89 10.17 20.76 -6.11
N MET A 90 11.43 21.17 -5.93
CA MET A 90 12.55 20.26 -5.62
C MET A 90 12.44 19.58 -4.25
N LYS A 91 11.76 20.18 -3.26
CA LYS A 91 11.66 19.60 -1.91
C LYS A 91 10.82 18.33 -1.88
N VAL A 92 9.71 18.29 -2.62
CA VAL A 92 8.83 17.11 -2.75
C VAL A 92 9.44 16.08 -3.72
N SER A 93 10.01 16.55 -4.84
CA SER A 93 10.74 15.70 -5.81
C SER A 93 11.88 14.91 -5.15
N GLY A 94 12.57 15.53 -4.19
CA GLY A 94 13.65 14.89 -3.45
C GLY A 94 13.19 13.65 -2.68
N TYR A 95 12.02 13.64 -2.06
CA TYR A 95 11.51 12.47 -1.33
C TYR A 95 11.10 11.35 -2.29
N ARG A 96 10.41 11.71 -3.38
CA ARG A 96 9.98 10.74 -4.41
C ARG A 96 11.17 9.95 -4.95
N ARG A 97 12.29 10.61 -5.27
CA ARG A 97 13.51 9.92 -5.73
C ARG A 97 14.06 8.94 -4.70
N ASP A 98 14.10 9.34 -3.44
CA ASP A 98 14.64 8.49 -2.36
C ASP A 98 13.71 7.29 -2.08
N PHE A 99 12.39 7.46 -2.22
CA PHE A 99 11.44 6.35 -2.15
C PHE A 99 11.62 5.37 -3.32
N ILE A 100 11.77 5.87 -4.55
CA ILE A 100 12.02 5.01 -5.72
C ILE A 100 13.28 4.17 -5.51
N ASP A 101 14.38 4.76 -5.03
CA ASP A 101 15.62 4.02 -4.75
C ASP A 101 15.43 2.96 -3.67
N ALA A 102 14.74 3.29 -2.57
CA ALA A 102 14.48 2.34 -1.48
C ALA A 102 13.58 1.17 -1.94
N PHE A 103 12.44 1.45 -2.57
CA PHE A 103 11.50 0.41 -2.99
C PHE A 103 12.06 -0.45 -4.13
N LYS A 104 12.87 0.12 -5.02
CA LYS A 104 13.59 -0.66 -6.04
C LYS A 104 14.56 -1.66 -5.43
N LYS A 105 15.28 -1.30 -4.37
CA LYS A 105 16.18 -2.22 -3.64
C LYS A 105 15.42 -3.34 -2.94
N LEU A 106 14.19 -3.07 -2.52
CA LEU A 106 13.28 -4.04 -1.92
C LEU A 106 12.51 -4.89 -2.95
N GLN A 107 12.71 -4.66 -4.25
CA GLN A 107 11.98 -5.32 -5.35
C GLN A 107 10.47 -5.09 -5.28
N LEU A 108 10.06 -3.85 -4.98
CA LEU A 108 8.66 -3.43 -4.89
C LEU A 108 8.29 -2.50 -6.05
N ASP A 109 7.00 -2.48 -6.37
CA ASP A 109 6.45 -1.75 -7.51
C ASP A 109 6.28 -0.24 -7.24
N ASN A 110 5.90 0.49 -8.28
CA ASN A 110 5.62 1.93 -8.19
C ASN A 110 4.37 2.25 -7.33
N SER A 111 3.53 1.26 -7.04
CA SER A 111 2.35 1.45 -6.17
C SER A 111 2.76 1.89 -4.76
N GLN A 112 3.82 1.28 -4.22
CA GLN A 112 4.37 1.58 -2.89
C GLN A 112 4.97 2.98 -2.84
N VAL A 113 5.55 3.45 -3.96
CA VAL A 113 6.04 4.84 -4.08
C VAL A 113 4.86 5.81 -3.94
N GLU A 114 3.75 5.58 -4.63
CA GLU A 114 2.56 6.43 -4.53
C GLU A 114 1.95 6.40 -3.13
N HIS A 115 1.91 5.23 -2.48
CA HIS A 115 1.47 5.14 -1.09
C HIS A 115 2.38 5.95 -0.15
N ALA A 116 3.71 5.81 -0.27
CA ALA A 116 4.66 6.62 0.51
C ALA A 116 4.49 8.12 0.28
N MET A 117 4.20 8.54 -0.96
CA MET A 117 3.95 9.93 -1.30
C MET A 117 2.65 10.47 -0.68
N LYS A 118 1.61 9.62 -0.54
CA LYS A 118 0.38 9.99 0.18
C LYS A 118 0.64 10.17 1.69
N VAL A 119 1.34 9.22 2.31
CA VAL A 119 1.72 9.32 3.74
C VAL A 119 2.59 10.54 4.01
N LEU A 120 3.52 10.84 3.11
CA LEU A 120 4.33 12.06 3.19
C LEU A 120 3.46 13.33 3.13
N GLN A 121 2.47 13.36 2.24
CA GLN A 121 1.56 14.49 2.11
C GLN A 121 0.76 14.72 3.38
N GLU A 122 0.16 13.66 3.94
CA GLU A 122 -0.60 13.69 5.20
C GLU A 122 0.26 14.22 6.37
N LEU A 123 1.50 13.73 6.50
CA LEU A 123 2.46 14.22 7.50
C LEU A 123 2.81 15.70 7.32
N MET A 124 2.92 16.18 6.08
CA MET A 124 3.24 17.58 5.80
C MET A 124 2.06 18.53 5.99
N THR A 125 0.82 18.05 5.84
CA THR A 125 -0.39 18.87 6.02
C THR A 125 -0.85 18.91 7.47
N GLU A 126 -0.88 17.76 8.14
CA GLU A 126 -1.48 17.63 9.48
C GLU A 126 -0.45 17.81 10.59
N HIS A 127 0.81 17.46 10.35
CA HIS A 127 1.89 17.45 11.34
C HIS A 127 3.11 18.27 10.90
N ALA A 128 2.86 19.39 10.23
CA ALA A 128 3.89 20.20 9.58
C ALA A 128 5.01 20.65 10.54
N ASN A 129 4.68 20.99 11.79
CA ASN A 129 5.64 21.52 12.76
C ASN A 129 6.60 20.43 13.25
N GLU A 130 6.07 19.26 13.61
CA GLU A 130 6.83 18.10 14.08
C GLU A 130 7.60 17.43 12.94
N PHE A 131 7.12 17.54 11.70
CA PHE A 131 7.76 16.95 10.52
C PHE A 131 8.90 17.82 9.97
N LYS A 132 8.75 19.15 9.91
CA LYS A 132 9.75 20.08 9.36
C LYS A 132 11.06 20.12 10.14
N GLY A 133 11.04 19.87 11.45
CA GLY A 133 12.24 19.83 12.29
C GLY A 133 13.12 18.59 12.10
N ARG A 134 12.69 17.61 11.28
CA ARG A 134 13.38 16.33 11.11
C ARG A 134 14.27 16.31 9.88
N MET A 135 15.35 15.54 9.97
CA MET A 135 16.22 15.28 8.83
C MET A 135 15.47 14.47 7.78
N LYS A 136 15.57 14.89 6.51
CA LYS A 136 14.97 14.20 5.34
C LYS A 136 15.22 12.69 5.35
N LYS A 137 16.48 12.27 5.60
CA LYS A 137 16.86 10.85 5.66
C LYS A 137 16.03 10.06 6.66
N LYS A 138 15.81 10.59 7.87
CA LYS A 138 15.02 9.94 8.93
C LYS A 138 13.54 9.84 8.57
N ASN A 139 13.02 10.87 7.88
CA ASN A 139 11.65 10.86 7.38
C ASN A 139 11.48 9.77 6.31
N VAL A 140 12.42 9.65 5.37
CA VAL A 140 12.43 8.59 4.36
C VAL A 140 12.48 7.20 5.02
N GLU A 141 13.43 6.99 5.94
CA GLU A 141 13.58 5.73 6.69
C GLU A 141 12.26 5.31 7.38
N GLY A 142 11.61 6.25 8.07
CA GLY A 142 10.38 5.97 8.79
C GLY A 142 9.18 5.70 7.87
N ILE A 143 9.00 6.49 6.80
CA ILE A 143 7.87 6.33 5.86
C ILE A 143 7.97 5.01 5.08
N VAL A 144 9.15 4.65 4.59
CA VAL A 144 9.35 3.38 3.88
C VAL A 144 8.98 2.19 4.78
N LEU A 145 9.42 2.21 6.04
CA LEU A 145 9.07 1.15 7.00
C LEU A 145 7.57 1.10 7.31
N MET A 146 6.88 2.25 7.38
CA MET A 146 5.42 2.29 7.57
C MET A 146 4.68 1.68 6.38
N VAL A 147 5.02 2.09 5.16
CA VAL A 147 4.36 1.58 3.94
C VAL A 147 4.60 0.08 3.79
N CYS A 148 5.83 -0.40 4.02
CA CYS A 148 6.11 -1.84 3.94
C CYS A 148 5.28 -2.67 4.94
N GLN A 149 4.99 -2.11 6.11
CA GLN A 149 4.17 -2.78 7.11
C GLN A 149 2.67 -2.74 6.78
N GLU A 150 2.18 -1.62 6.23
CA GLU A 150 0.77 -1.46 5.87
C GLU A 150 0.38 -2.32 4.67
N GLU A 151 1.28 -2.46 3.70
CA GLU A 151 1.12 -3.33 2.53
C GLU A 151 1.30 -4.83 2.87
N GLY A 152 1.56 -5.17 4.13
CA GLY A 152 1.66 -6.57 4.57
C GLY A 152 2.82 -7.33 3.93
N ILE A 153 3.88 -6.63 3.52
CA ILE A 153 5.05 -7.25 2.90
C ILE A 153 5.63 -8.25 3.90
N HIS A 154 5.86 -9.49 3.45
CA HIS A 154 6.39 -10.60 4.25
C HIS A 154 7.87 -10.41 4.62
N MET A 155 8.25 -9.23 5.11
CA MET A 155 9.59 -8.89 5.58
C MET A 155 9.51 -8.28 6.97
N THR A 156 10.45 -8.64 7.84
CA THR A 156 10.56 -7.99 9.15
C THR A 156 11.17 -6.60 8.99
N LEU A 157 10.87 -5.68 9.92
CA LEU A 157 11.51 -4.36 9.96
C LEU A 157 13.04 -4.47 9.97
N ARG A 158 13.60 -5.53 10.59
CA ARG A 158 15.05 -5.77 10.60
C ARG A 158 15.58 -6.06 9.21
N ASP A 159 14.91 -6.93 8.46
CA ASP A 159 15.36 -7.35 7.14
C ASP A 159 15.32 -6.17 6.15
N ILE A 160 14.27 -5.34 6.24
CA ILE A 160 14.15 -4.11 5.43
C ILE A 160 15.33 -3.18 5.72
N VAL A 161 15.61 -2.92 7.00
CA VAL A 161 16.72 -2.07 7.41
C VAL A 161 18.07 -2.63 6.94
N HIS A 162 18.28 -3.95 7.04
CA HIS A 162 19.51 -4.60 6.62
C HIS A 162 19.70 -4.52 5.09
N GLN A 163 18.66 -4.82 4.32
CA GLN A 163 18.69 -4.76 2.85
C GLN A 163 18.93 -3.34 2.31
N LEU A 164 18.45 -2.32 3.03
CA LEU A 164 18.66 -0.92 2.69
C LEU A 164 19.97 -0.34 3.25
N GLY A 165 20.71 -1.08 4.06
CA GLY A 165 21.95 -0.63 4.69
C GLY A 165 21.74 0.51 5.71
N TRP A 166 20.60 0.53 6.38
CA TRP A 166 20.25 1.56 7.36
C TRP A 166 20.63 1.17 8.79
N GLU A 167 20.74 2.16 9.68
CA GLU A 167 20.99 1.90 11.10
C GLU A 167 19.67 1.56 11.82
N MET A 168 19.60 0.36 12.40
CA MET A 168 18.38 -0.16 13.03
C MET A 168 17.81 0.75 14.12
N LYS A 169 18.66 1.33 14.97
CA LYS A 169 18.22 2.23 16.04
C LYS A 169 17.59 3.52 15.49
N SER A 170 18.21 4.13 14.49
CA SER A 170 17.72 5.36 13.85
C SER A 170 16.41 5.11 13.10
N ALA A 171 16.38 4.09 12.25
CA ALA A 171 15.23 3.79 11.41
C ALA A 171 14.00 3.40 12.25
N THR A 172 14.19 2.54 13.27
CA THR A 172 13.11 2.13 14.17
C THR A 172 12.58 3.28 15.01
N LYS A 173 13.46 4.18 15.49
CA LYS A 173 13.04 5.38 16.23
C LYS A 173 12.20 6.30 15.35
N SER A 174 12.65 6.55 14.12
CA SER A 174 11.96 7.42 13.17
C SER A 174 10.59 6.84 12.79
N TYR A 175 10.54 5.55 12.48
CA TYR A 175 9.30 4.80 12.24
C TYR A 175 8.31 4.93 13.40
N LYS A 176 8.73 4.64 14.64
CA LYS A 176 7.85 4.73 15.82
C LYS A 176 7.31 6.15 16.00
N GLN A 177 8.15 7.16 15.84
CA GLN A 177 7.74 8.55 16.02
C GLN A 177 6.75 9.00 14.95
N LEU A 178 6.96 8.66 13.67
CA LEU A 178 6.04 9.03 12.60
C LEU A 178 4.70 8.30 12.73
N ARG A 179 4.74 7.03 13.09
CA ARG A 179 3.55 6.24 13.35
C ARG A 179 2.70 6.81 14.50
N MET A 180 3.36 7.24 15.58
CA MET A 180 2.70 7.88 16.73
C MET A 180 2.04 9.21 16.36
N LEU A 181 2.65 9.99 15.45
CA LEU A 181 2.01 11.22 14.95
C LEU A 181 0.70 10.93 14.23
N LEU A 182 0.70 9.93 13.34
CA LEU A 182 -0.47 9.53 12.56
C LEU A 182 -1.51 8.73 13.38
N GLY A 183 -1.28 8.51 14.68
CA GLY A 183 -2.19 7.73 15.53
C GLY A 183 -2.37 6.26 15.12
N LYS A 184 -1.51 5.70 14.25
CA LYS A 184 -1.65 4.33 13.74
C LYS A 184 -1.18 3.31 14.80
N LYS A 185 -2.03 2.32 15.12
CA LYS A 185 -1.71 1.23 16.06
C LYS A 185 -0.72 0.21 15.48
N SER A 186 -0.06 -0.57 16.36
CA SER A 186 0.80 -1.70 15.95
C SER A 186 0.06 -2.87 15.36
N THR A 187 0.02 -2.95 14.03
CA THR A 187 -0.34 -4.17 13.29
C THR A 187 0.82 -5.17 13.40
N ASN A 188 0.79 -6.01 14.43
CA ASN A 188 1.68 -7.17 14.50
C ASN A 188 0.99 -8.32 13.78
N ASN A 189 1.04 -8.34 12.45
CA ASN A 189 0.43 -9.41 11.68
C ASN A 189 1.31 -10.67 11.79
N LEU A 190 1.05 -11.48 12.83
CA LEU A 190 1.74 -12.74 13.07
C LEU A 190 1.65 -13.67 11.84
N GLU A 191 0.49 -13.69 11.19
CA GLU A 191 0.21 -14.49 9.99
C GLU A 191 1.17 -14.20 8.83
N SER A 192 1.51 -12.92 8.61
CA SER A 192 2.43 -12.50 7.54
C SER A 192 3.85 -13.04 7.78
N PHE A 193 4.27 -13.19 9.04
CA PHE A 193 5.58 -13.71 9.38
C PHE A 193 5.68 -15.24 9.19
N ILE A 194 4.59 -15.96 9.43
CA ILE A 194 4.57 -17.43 9.32
C ILE A 194 4.87 -17.90 7.91
N SER A 195 4.27 -17.28 6.88
CA SER A 195 4.53 -17.61 5.48
C SER A 195 6.00 -17.42 5.11
N LYS A 196 6.62 -16.36 5.62
CA LYS A 196 8.05 -16.10 5.40
C LYS A 196 8.92 -17.19 6.02
N TYR A 197 8.74 -17.45 7.31
CA TYR A 197 9.61 -18.35 8.06
C TYR A 197 9.45 -19.80 7.60
N THR A 198 8.23 -20.24 7.31
CA THR A 198 7.98 -21.60 6.78
C THR A 198 8.66 -21.82 5.44
N ASN A 199 8.65 -20.82 4.54
CA ASN A 199 9.38 -20.87 3.28
C ASN A 199 10.91 -20.86 3.50
N ALA A 200 11.42 -20.01 4.39
CA ALA A 200 12.85 -19.94 4.69
C ALA A 200 13.41 -21.24 5.30
N VAL A 201 12.59 -21.94 6.08
CA VAL A 201 12.95 -23.21 6.73
C VAL A 201 12.76 -24.42 5.80
N GLY A 202 12.01 -24.27 4.70
CA GLY A 202 11.71 -25.36 3.76
C GLY A 202 10.49 -26.21 4.13
N VAL A 203 9.61 -25.68 4.99
CA VAL A 203 8.38 -26.34 5.49
C VAL A 203 7.10 -25.65 4.99
N GLY A 204 7.15 -25.02 3.81
CA GLY A 204 6.03 -24.26 3.24
C GLY A 204 4.73 -25.06 3.06
N LYS A 205 4.80 -26.39 2.97
CA LYS A 205 3.60 -27.26 2.96
C LYS A 205 2.71 -27.13 4.21
N TYR A 206 3.28 -26.65 5.33
CA TYR A 206 2.61 -26.54 6.62
C TYR A 206 2.19 -25.11 6.98
N THR A 207 2.37 -24.15 6.08
CA THR A 207 2.06 -22.73 6.33
C THR A 207 0.62 -22.52 6.77
N TYR A 208 -0.35 -23.18 6.11
CA TYR A 208 -1.77 -23.07 6.47
C TYR A 208 -2.05 -23.55 7.90
N LYS A 209 -1.54 -24.73 8.27
CA LYS A 209 -1.67 -25.30 9.62
C LYS A 209 -1.07 -24.36 10.69
N CYS A 210 0.07 -23.75 10.39
CA CYS A 210 0.68 -22.77 11.28
C CYS A 210 -0.18 -21.50 11.44
N GLN A 211 -0.80 -21.01 10.35
CA GLN A 211 -1.64 -19.81 10.39
C GLN A 211 -2.90 -20.02 11.24
N VAL A 212 -3.55 -21.18 11.12
CA VAL A 212 -4.76 -21.51 11.91
C VAL A 212 -4.49 -21.44 13.42
N ILE A 213 -3.33 -21.92 13.88
CA ILE A 213 -2.98 -21.94 15.30
C ILE A 213 -2.43 -20.60 15.79
N ALA A 214 -1.91 -19.77 14.87
CA ALA A 214 -1.10 -18.59 15.19
C ALA A 214 -1.80 -17.63 16.15
N GLU A 215 -3.06 -17.29 15.88
CA GLU A 215 -3.82 -16.34 16.69
C GLU A 215 -4.05 -16.85 18.11
N ASP A 216 -4.42 -18.12 18.25
CA ASP A 216 -4.72 -18.71 19.56
C ASP A 216 -3.44 -18.94 20.37
N ALA A 217 -2.35 -19.32 19.70
CA ALA A 217 -1.03 -19.38 20.32
C ALA A 217 -0.56 -17.99 20.78
N GLN A 218 -0.85 -16.92 20.02
CA GLN A 218 -0.50 -15.56 20.39
C GLN A 218 -1.30 -15.03 21.59
N LYS A 219 -2.58 -15.42 21.71
CA LYS A 219 -3.42 -15.14 22.88
C LYS A 219 -2.93 -15.90 24.11
N PHE A 220 -2.55 -17.17 23.95
CA PHE A 220 -2.08 -18.00 25.05
C PHE A 220 -0.69 -17.56 25.56
N LEU A 221 0.22 -17.23 24.64
CA LEU A 221 1.58 -16.80 24.94
C LEU A 221 1.67 -15.27 25.08
N GLU A 222 0.73 -14.68 25.82
CA GLU A 222 0.69 -13.24 26.04
C GLU A 222 1.98 -12.74 26.71
N GLY A 223 2.50 -11.61 26.25
CA GLY A 223 3.76 -11.04 26.72
C GLY A 223 5.03 -11.63 26.07
N LYS A 224 4.93 -12.66 25.22
CA LYS A 224 6.06 -13.14 24.40
C LYS A 224 6.14 -12.38 23.07
N LYS A 225 7.36 -12.26 22.54
CA LYS A 225 7.61 -11.58 21.26
C LYS A 225 6.96 -12.38 20.11
N PRO A 226 6.31 -11.73 19.13
CA PRO A 226 5.68 -12.41 17.99
C PRO A 226 6.62 -13.36 17.23
N ASN A 227 7.89 -12.99 17.05
CA ASN A 227 8.88 -13.88 16.42
C ASN A 227 9.09 -15.19 17.19
N THR A 228 9.08 -15.13 18.52
CA THR A 228 9.22 -16.33 19.37
C THR A 228 7.97 -17.19 19.30
N VAL A 229 6.78 -16.58 19.27
CA VAL A 229 5.51 -17.29 19.08
C VAL A 229 5.49 -17.98 17.71
N ALA A 230 5.86 -17.28 16.64
CA ALA A 230 5.95 -17.86 15.29
C ALA A 230 6.91 -19.06 15.22
N ALA A 231 8.11 -18.93 15.81
CA ALA A 231 9.08 -20.03 15.86
C ALA A 231 8.51 -21.27 16.59
N VAL A 232 7.84 -21.04 17.71
CA VAL A 232 7.23 -22.09 18.54
C VAL A 232 6.06 -22.78 17.83
N VAL A 233 5.21 -22.02 17.13
CA VAL A 233 4.10 -22.57 16.33
C VAL A 233 4.64 -23.44 15.19
N ILE A 234 5.69 -22.99 14.49
CA ILE A 234 6.30 -23.79 13.40
C ILE A 234 6.89 -25.08 13.95
N CYS A 235 7.61 -25.03 15.09
CA CYS A 235 8.13 -26.23 15.75
C CYS A 235 7.01 -27.19 16.15
N PHE A 236 5.91 -26.67 16.71
CA PHE A 236 4.76 -27.47 17.15
C PHE A 236 4.13 -28.25 15.98
N VAL A 237 3.84 -27.56 14.87
CA VAL A 237 3.29 -28.20 13.68
C VAL A 237 4.27 -29.23 13.09
N CYS A 238 5.57 -28.93 13.10
CA CYS A 238 6.60 -29.90 12.66
C CYS A 238 6.69 -31.13 13.57
N GLU A 239 6.43 -31.01 14.87
CA GLU A 239 6.40 -32.15 15.80
C GLU A 239 5.21 -33.06 15.50
N ILE A 240 4.01 -32.50 15.31
CA ILE A 240 2.79 -33.25 14.99
C ILE A 240 2.95 -34.01 13.67
N GLU A 241 3.55 -33.37 12.68
CA GLU A 241 3.84 -33.95 11.36
C GLU A 241 5.05 -34.90 11.35
N LYS A 242 5.69 -35.11 12.51
CA LYS A 242 6.86 -35.98 12.70
C LYS A 242 8.04 -35.64 11.78
N CYS A 243 8.19 -34.37 11.41
CA CYS A 243 9.30 -33.88 10.58
C CYS A 243 10.30 -33.02 11.36
N LEU A 244 10.08 -32.83 12.67
CA LEU A 244 10.98 -32.05 13.52
C LEU A 244 12.30 -32.80 13.77
N THR A 245 13.41 -32.20 13.36
CA THR A 245 14.77 -32.68 13.64
C THR A 245 15.57 -31.59 14.38
N GLN A 246 16.65 -31.98 15.07
CA GLN A 246 17.52 -31.02 15.79
C GLN A 246 18.11 -29.95 14.85
N GLU A 247 18.45 -30.33 13.61
CA GLU A 247 18.92 -29.39 12.60
C GLU A 247 17.82 -28.41 12.19
N LEU A 248 16.58 -28.88 12.08
CA LEU A 248 15.43 -28.04 11.74
C LEU A 248 15.13 -27.04 12.86
N GLU A 249 15.22 -27.45 14.13
CA GLU A 249 15.08 -26.53 15.28
C GLU A 249 16.07 -25.36 15.21
N ILE A 250 17.32 -25.64 14.86
CA ILE A 250 18.37 -24.62 14.73
C ILE A 250 18.05 -23.70 13.54
N LYS A 251 17.60 -24.26 12.41
CA LYS A 251 17.18 -23.48 11.24
C LYS A 251 15.99 -22.58 11.54
N ILE A 252 14.97 -23.08 12.25
CA ILE A 252 13.80 -22.29 12.68
C ILE A 252 14.22 -21.16 13.60
N ALA A 253 15.04 -21.46 14.62
CA ALA A 253 15.56 -20.46 15.55
C ALA A 253 16.36 -19.37 14.82
N SER A 254 17.21 -19.76 13.87
CA SER A 254 17.98 -18.82 13.05
C SER A 254 17.10 -17.99 12.11
N ALA A 255 16.09 -18.58 11.48
CA ALA A 255 15.20 -17.89 10.55
C ALA A 255 14.31 -16.87 11.27
N CYS A 256 13.85 -17.19 12.48
CA CYS A 256 13.03 -16.32 13.31
C CYS A 256 13.84 -15.32 14.16
N ASP A 257 15.18 -15.41 14.14
CA ASP A 257 16.10 -14.59 14.93
C ASP A 257 15.81 -14.69 16.45
N VAL A 258 15.70 -15.93 16.94
CA VAL A 258 15.46 -16.26 18.35
C VAL A 258 16.52 -17.25 18.82
N SER A 259 16.95 -17.18 20.08
CA SER A 259 17.84 -18.20 20.63
C SER A 259 17.11 -19.54 20.81
N VAL A 260 17.78 -20.64 20.48
CA VAL A 260 17.23 -22.00 20.62
C VAL A 260 16.74 -22.26 22.05
N GLN A 261 17.44 -21.75 23.06
CA GLN A 261 17.05 -21.88 24.46
C GLN A 261 15.74 -21.17 24.79
N ASN A 262 15.58 -19.91 24.37
CA ASN A 262 14.36 -19.16 24.59
C ASN A 262 13.18 -19.79 23.84
N MET A 263 13.41 -20.27 22.62
CA MET A 263 12.42 -21.02 21.84
C MET A 263 11.97 -22.28 22.59
N LYS A 264 12.90 -23.11 23.10
CA LYS A 264 12.57 -24.33 23.87
C LYS A 264 11.83 -24.04 25.17
N GLN A 265 12.21 -22.96 25.87
CA GLN A 265 11.52 -22.55 27.09
C GLN A 265 10.06 -22.18 26.82
N VAL A 266 9.81 -21.40 25.76
CA VAL A 266 8.43 -21.02 25.38
C VAL A 266 7.66 -22.21 24.80
N TYR A 267 8.34 -23.11 24.07
CA TYR A 267 7.76 -24.35 23.57
C TYR A 267 7.22 -25.23 24.71
N LYS A 268 7.97 -25.35 25.81
CA LYS A 268 7.53 -26.10 26.99
C LYS A 268 6.22 -25.57 27.58
N LEU A 269 6.02 -24.25 27.57
CA LEU A 269 4.76 -23.63 28.01
C LEU A 269 3.61 -23.96 27.06
N MET A 270 3.86 -24.00 25.75
CA MET A 270 2.83 -24.37 24.76
C MET A 270 2.41 -25.85 24.90
N LEU A 271 3.34 -26.73 25.27
CA LEU A 271 3.06 -28.17 25.49
C LEU A 271 2.10 -28.43 26.66
N GLU A 272 2.00 -27.52 27.64
CA GLU A 272 1.06 -27.67 28.77
C GLU A 272 -0.41 -27.72 28.31
N LYS A 273 -0.71 -27.19 27.12
CA LYS A 273 -2.04 -27.25 26.48
C LYS A 273 -2.01 -27.92 25.11
N LYS A 274 -1.16 -28.93 24.94
CA LYS A 274 -0.99 -29.66 23.68
C LYS A 274 -2.33 -30.18 23.11
N GLU A 275 -3.18 -30.78 23.94
CA GLU A 275 -4.48 -31.34 23.53
C GLU A 275 -5.43 -30.29 22.92
N LEU A 276 -5.40 -29.05 23.42
CA LEU A 276 -6.22 -27.96 22.88
C LEU A 276 -5.79 -27.62 21.45
N PHE A 277 -4.50 -27.46 21.21
CA PHE A 277 -3.96 -27.10 19.90
C PHE A 277 -4.05 -28.25 18.90
N GLU A 278 -3.92 -29.50 19.35
CA GLU A 278 -4.18 -30.69 18.52
C GLU A 278 -5.65 -30.75 18.08
N SER A 279 -6.59 -30.49 18.99
CA SER A 279 -8.03 -30.46 18.64
C SER A 279 -8.41 -29.36 17.64
N ILE A 280 -7.66 -28.25 17.62
CA ILE A 280 -7.85 -27.16 16.66
C ILE A 280 -7.30 -27.58 15.28
N LEU A 281 -6.15 -28.26 15.26
CA LEU A 281 -5.55 -28.78 14.04
C LEU A 281 -6.36 -29.89 13.38
N GLU A 282 -7.01 -30.77 14.14
CA GLU A 282 -7.86 -31.83 13.59
C GLU A 282 -9.13 -31.29 12.92
N LYS A 283 -9.55 -30.08 13.29
CA LYS A 283 -10.74 -29.42 12.72
C LYS A 283 -10.43 -28.58 11.47
N ALA A 284 -9.16 -28.40 11.13
CA ALA A 284 -8.67 -27.53 10.06
C ALA A 284 -8.10 -28.33 8.88
#